data_AF-A0AA45TYH0-F1
#
_entry.id   AF-A0AA45TYH0-F1
#
_cell.length_a   1.000
_cell.length_b   1.000
_cell.length_c   1.000
_cell.angle_alpha   90.00
_cell.angle_beta   90.00
_cell.angle_gamma   90.00
#
_symmetry.space_group_name_H-M   'P 1'
#
loop_
_entity.id
_entity.type
_entity.pdbx_description
1 polymer ?
#
loop_
_entity_poly.entity_id
_entity_poly.type
_entity_poly.pdbx_seq_one_letter_code
_entity_poly.pdbx_strand_id
1 'polypeptide(L)'
;MRALPAALVLAGLALPSLVHASALRCDNKIVSEGASQLDALAKCGQPATKQSKTEYVTHKVKEGARGETRYGEASTEVTTSTTVEEWTYNFGPHRLIQVAIFRDGRLVDVRSGSYGY
;
A
#
# COMPACT_ATOMS: atom_id res chain seq x y z
N MET A 1 -22.52 5.61 57.19
CA MET A 1 -22.93 6.46 56.05
C MET A 1 -21.79 6.48 55.05
N ARG A 2 -21.90 5.73 53.96
CA ARG A 2 -20.84 5.56 52.95
C ARG A 2 -20.94 6.69 51.93
N ALA A 3 -19.98 7.60 51.93
CA ALA A 3 -19.77 8.52 50.82
C ALA A 3 -19.02 7.75 49.71
N LEU A 4 -19.69 7.53 48.59
CA LEU A 4 -19.07 7.03 47.36
C LEU A 4 -18.34 8.21 46.69
N PRO A 5 -17.01 8.16 46.47
CA PRO A 5 -16.36 9.16 45.65
C PRO A 5 -16.67 8.88 44.18
N ALA A 6 -16.95 9.97 43.46
CA ALA A 6 -17.25 10.03 42.06
C ALA A 6 -16.31 9.13 41.23
N ALA A 7 -16.86 8.06 40.66
CA ALA A 7 -16.20 7.30 39.62
C ALA A 7 -16.14 8.19 38.37
N LEU A 8 -14.99 8.83 38.19
CA LEU A 8 -14.60 9.57 37.00
C LEU A 8 -14.74 8.63 35.80
N VAL A 9 -15.77 8.82 34.99
CA VAL A 9 -15.97 8.10 33.73
C VAL A 9 -14.88 8.53 32.76
N LEU A 10 -13.74 7.83 32.78
CA LEU A 10 -12.76 7.85 31.69
C LEU A 10 -13.38 7.10 30.50
N ALA A 11 -14.21 7.81 29.73
CA ALA A 11 -14.61 7.39 28.40
C ALA A 11 -13.36 7.41 27.50
N GLY A 12 -12.72 6.25 27.36
CA GLY A 12 -11.64 6.06 26.39
C GLY A 12 -12.18 6.26 24.98
N LEU A 13 -11.90 7.42 24.38
CA LEU A 13 -12.04 7.61 22.94
C LEU A 13 -11.01 6.71 22.24
N ALA A 14 -11.44 5.52 21.85
CA ALA A 14 -10.75 4.76 20.82
C ALA A 14 -10.86 5.57 19.52
N LEU A 15 -9.80 6.29 19.16
CA LEU A 15 -9.69 6.93 17.85
C LEU A 15 -9.75 5.83 16.79
N PRO A 16 -10.75 5.80 15.90
CA PRO A 16 -10.75 4.87 14.79
C PRO A 16 -9.56 5.22 13.90
N SER A 17 -8.64 4.27 13.74
CA SER A 17 -7.56 4.36 12.76
C SER A 17 -8.19 4.43 11.37
N LEU A 18 -8.04 5.57 10.68
CA LEU A 18 -8.42 5.69 9.27
C LEU A 18 -7.44 4.86 8.44
N VAL A 19 -7.74 3.58 8.25
CA VAL A 19 -7.08 2.74 7.26
C VAL A 19 -7.59 3.17 5.89
N HIS A 20 -6.78 3.91 5.14
CA HIS A 20 -7.05 4.15 3.73
C HIS A 20 -6.75 2.86 2.96
N ALA A 21 -7.79 2.04 2.74
CA ALA A 21 -7.68 0.89 1.85
C ALA A 21 -7.76 1.37 0.39
N SER A 22 -6.71 1.08 -0.38
CA SER A 22 -6.74 1.30 -1.83
C SER A 22 -7.62 0.23 -2.51
N ALA A 23 -8.43 0.64 -3.50
CA ALA A 23 -9.31 -0.28 -4.21
C ALA A 23 -9.60 0.19 -5.65
N LEU A 24 -9.37 -0.70 -6.62
CA LEU A 24 -9.73 -0.48 -8.01
C LEU A 24 -11.16 -0.98 -8.24
N ARG A 25 -11.99 -0.10 -8.76
CA ARG A 25 -13.38 -0.38 -9.10
C ARG A 25 -13.54 -0.52 -10.60
N CYS A 26 -14.07 -1.65 -11.04
CA CYS A 26 -14.38 -1.93 -12.43
C CYS A 26 -15.83 -2.43 -12.50
N ASP A 27 -16.74 -1.53 -12.88
CA ASP A 27 -18.19 -1.75 -12.88
C ASP A 27 -18.72 -2.25 -11.52
N ASN A 28 -19.16 -3.51 -11.46
CA ASN A 28 -19.69 -4.15 -10.25
C ASN A 28 -18.64 -4.99 -9.48
N LYS A 29 -17.37 -4.94 -9.87
CA LYS A 29 -16.28 -5.69 -9.25
C LYS A 29 -15.27 -4.75 -8.57
N ILE A 30 -14.65 -5.27 -7.51
CA ILE A 30 -13.64 -4.56 -6.73
C ILE A 30 -12.37 -5.42 -6.62
N VAL A 31 -11.24 -4.81 -6.90
CA VAL A 31 -9.90 -5.32 -6.64
C VAL A 31 -9.34 -4.50 -5.47
N SER A 32 -9.23 -5.13 -4.31
CA SER A 32 -8.73 -4.48 -3.09
C SER A 32 -7.20 -4.50 -3.02
N GLU A 33 -6.63 -3.66 -2.17
CA GLU A 33 -5.22 -3.69 -1.80
C GLU A 33 -4.71 -5.11 -1.50
N GLY A 34 -3.49 -5.42 -1.95
CA GLY A 34 -2.85 -6.73 -1.83
C GLY A 34 -3.28 -7.77 -2.88
N ALA A 35 -4.34 -7.50 -3.65
CA ALA A 35 -4.77 -8.39 -4.73
C ALA A 35 -3.69 -8.56 -5.81
N SER A 36 -3.66 -9.73 -6.43
CA SER A 36 -2.69 -10.01 -7.49
C SER A 36 -3.04 -9.32 -8.80
N GLN A 37 -2.06 -9.14 -9.66
CA GLN A 37 -2.28 -8.73 -11.06
C GLN A 37 -3.25 -9.65 -11.80
N LEU A 38 -3.20 -10.96 -11.53
CA LEU A 38 -4.13 -11.93 -12.13
C LEU A 38 -5.57 -11.67 -11.69
N ASP A 39 -5.79 -11.36 -10.41
CA ASP A 39 -7.12 -10.97 -9.91
C ASP A 39 -7.62 -9.69 -10.58
N ALA A 40 -6.72 -8.73 -10.80
CA ALA A 40 -7.06 -7.49 -11.49
C ALA A 40 -7.47 -7.75 -12.94
N LEU A 41 -6.74 -8.61 -13.66
CA LEU A 41 -7.09 -9.02 -15.02
C LEU A 41 -8.41 -9.80 -15.07
N ALA A 42 -8.63 -10.74 -14.14
CA ALA A 42 -9.84 -11.55 -14.09
C ALA A 42 -11.09 -10.72 -13.77
N LYS A 43 -10.95 -9.70 -12.93
CA LYS A 43 -12.06 -8.84 -12.54
C LYS A 43 -12.29 -7.72 -13.55
N CYS A 44 -11.25 -6.95 -13.87
CA CYS A 44 -11.35 -5.70 -14.61
C CYS A 44 -10.94 -5.81 -16.08
N GLY A 45 -10.39 -6.94 -16.52
CA GLY A 45 -9.89 -7.11 -17.88
C GLY A 45 -8.52 -6.47 -18.10
N GLN A 46 -8.14 -6.35 -19.37
CA GLN A 46 -6.87 -5.72 -19.75
C GLN A 46 -6.95 -4.20 -19.53
N PRO A 47 -5.92 -3.59 -18.92
CA PRO A 47 -5.81 -2.13 -18.89
C PRO A 47 -5.52 -1.58 -20.29
N ALA A 48 -5.82 -0.30 -20.49
CA ALA A 48 -5.50 0.43 -21.72
C ALA A 48 -3.97 0.54 -21.92
N THR A 49 -3.22 0.74 -20.84
CA THR A 49 -1.75 0.83 -20.87
C THR A 49 -1.14 0.12 -19.66
N LYS A 50 0.04 -0.48 -19.86
CA LYS A 50 0.89 -1.02 -18.79
C LYS A 50 2.29 -0.43 -18.90
N GLN A 51 2.82 0.09 -17.80
CA GLN A 51 4.20 0.53 -17.68
C GLN A 51 4.85 -0.24 -16.53
N SER A 52 6.12 -0.62 -16.69
CA SER A 52 6.89 -1.35 -15.69
C SER A 52 8.22 -0.67 -15.45
N LYS A 53 8.63 -0.57 -14.19
CA LYS A 53 9.88 0.03 -13.74
C LYS A 53 10.44 -0.79 -12.57
N THR A 54 11.72 -1.11 -12.62
CA THR A 54 12.43 -1.68 -11.47
C THR A 54 13.03 -0.56 -10.64
N GLU A 55 12.71 -0.52 -9.35
CA GLU A 55 13.27 0.43 -8.38
C GLU A 55 14.26 -0.30 -7.47
N TYR A 56 15.39 0.34 -7.18
CA TYR A 56 16.42 -0.19 -6.28
C TYR A 56 16.44 0.65 -5.01
N VAL A 57 16.30 0.01 -3.85
CA VAL A 57 16.36 0.66 -2.54
C VAL A 57 17.55 0.10 -1.79
N THR A 58 18.51 0.97 -1.44
CA THR A 58 19.66 0.60 -0.63
C THR A 58 19.38 0.90 0.84
N HIS A 59 19.39 -0.15 1.66
CA HIS A 59 19.19 -0.08 3.10
C HIS A 59 20.52 -0.31 3.83
N LYS A 60 20.82 0.51 4.84
CA LYS A 60 21.94 0.26 5.74
C LYS A 60 21.46 -0.66 6.86
N VAL A 61 21.92 -1.91 6.86
CA VAL A 61 21.63 -2.86 7.92
C VAL A 61 22.78 -2.80 8.92
N LYS A 62 22.45 -2.48 10.18
CA LYS A 62 23.42 -2.57 11.27
C LYS A 62 23.65 -4.05 11.58
N GLU A 63 24.88 -4.52 11.44
CA GLU A 63 25.23 -5.86 11.88
C GLU A 63 25.29 -5.84 13.41
N GLY A 64 24.32 -6.50 14.06
CA GLY A 64 24.26 -6.59 15.51
C GLY A 64 25.44 -7.40 16.04
N ALA A 65 26.40 -6.74 16.68
CA ALA A 65 27.49 -7.41 17.39
C ALA A 65 26.91 -8.30 18.51
N ARG A 66 26.96 -9.62 18.33
CA ARG A 66 26.81 -10.59 19.44
C ARG A 66 28.10 -10.58 20.25
N GLY A 67 28.18 -9.76 21.28
CA GLY A 67 29.24 -9.82 22.30
C GLY A 67 29.80 -8.45 22.69
N GLU A 68 30.18 -8.32 23.97
CA GLU A 68 30.85 -7.17 24.56
C GLU A 68 32.26 -6.96 23.97
N THR A 69 32.37 -6.48 22.75
CA THR A 69 33.63 -5.92 22.25
C THR A 69 33.35 -4.64 21.46
N ARG A 70 33.88 -3.53 21.98
CA ARG A 70 33.91 -2.23 21.31
C ARG A 70 34.84 -2.33 20.09
N TYR A 71 34.31 -2.49 18.88
CA TYR A 71 35.02 -2.13 17.64
C TYR A 71 34.02 -1.96 16.47
N GLY A 72 33.88 -0.73 15.98
CA GLY A 72 33.29 -0.37 14.67
C GLY A 72 31.77 -0.50 14.51
N GLU A 73 31.09 0.61 14.20
CA GLU A 73 29.73 0.58 13.63
C GLU A 73 29.80 0.03 12.20
N ALA A 74 29.98 -1.28 12.06
CA ALA A 74 29.90 -1.96 10.79
C ALA A 74 28.43 -1.95 10.34
N SER A 75 28.16 -1.27 9.24
CA SER A 75 26.86 -1.30 8.57
C SER A 75 27.06 -1.87 7.17
N THR A 76 26.25 -2.86 6.81
CA THR A 76 26.26 -3.48 5.51
C THR A 76 25.19 -2.82 4.66
N GLU A 77 25.56 -2.33 3.48
CA GLU A 77 24.59 -1.80 2.51
C GLU A 77 23.94 -2.97 1.76
N VAL A 78 22.63 -3.12 1.93
CA VAL A 78 21.82 -4.13 1.25
C VAL A 78 20.93 -3.43 0.23
N THR A 79 21.13 -3.72 -1.05
CA THR A 79 20.28 -3.20 -2.13
C THR A 79 19.19 -4.22 -2.46
N THR A 80 17.93 -3.81 -2.35
CA THR A 80 16.76 -4.59 -2.73
C THR A 80 16.14 -4.00 -4.00
N SER A 81 15.77 -4.85 -4.96
CA SER A 81 15.02 -4.43 -6.14
C SER A 81 13.54 -4.74 -5.98
N THR A 82 12.67 -3.78 -6.29
CA THR A 82 11.22 -3.93 -6.32
C THR A 82 10.72 -3.62 -7.73
N THR A 83 9.87 -4.49 -8.28
CA THR A 83 9.23 -4.21 -9.56
C THR A 83 7.95 -3.43 -9.31
N VAL A 84 7.85 -2.23 -9.90
CA VAL A 84 6.68 -1.37 -9.84
C VAL A 84 6.02 -1.35 -11.21
N GLU A 85 4.73 -1.68 -11.26
CA GLU A 85 3.94 -1.58 -12.48
C GLU A 85 2.78 -0.60 -12.32
N GLU A 86 2.57 0.22 -13.34
CA GLU A 86 1.46 1.16 -13.43
C GLU A 86 0.53 0.73 -14.55
N TRP A 87 -0.71 0.41 -14.20
CA TRP A 87 -1.73 -0.05 -15.13
C TRP A 87 -2.86 0.97 -15.21
N THR A 88 -3.13 1.46 -16.42
CA THR A 88 -4.13 2.50 -16.66
C THR A 88 -5.41 1.90 -17.24
N TYR A 89 -6.52 2.06 -16.52
CA TYR A 89 -7.85 1.64 -16.95
C TYR A 89 -8.67 2.85 -17.39
N ASN A 90 -9.06 2.87 -18.67
CA ASN A 90 -10.05 3.79 -19.20
C ASN A 90 -11.40 3.07 -19.30
N PHE A 91 -12.42 3.62 -18.64
CA PHE A 91 -13.77 3.07 -18.61
C PHE A 91 -14.80 3.94 -19.38
N GLY A 92 -14.32 4.81 -20.28
CA GLY A 92 -15.13 5.70 -21.09
C GLY A 92 -15.30 7.10 -20.51
N PRO A 93 -15.94 8.02 -21.27
CA PRO A 93 -15.94 9.46 -21.01
C PRO A 93 -16.72 9.90 -19.78
N HIS A 94 -17.56 9.02 -19.23
CA HIS A 94 -18.37 9.30 -18.04
C HIS A 94 -17.71 8.82 -16.73
N ARG A 95 -16.50 8.27 -16.79
CA ARG A 95 -15.76 7.81 -15.61
C ARG A 95 -14.35 8.38 -15.61
N LEU A 96 -13.78 8.54 -14.42
CA LEU A 96 -12.36 8.86 -14.26
C LEU A 96 -11.53 7.64 -14.68
N ILE A 97 -10.43 7.91 -15.36
CA ILE A 97 -9.36 6.94 -15.58
C ILE A 97 -8.86 6.49 -14.21
N GLN A 98 -8.67 5.18 -14.05
CA GLN A 98 -8.09 4.62 -12.83
C GLN A 98 -6.68 4.11 -13.13
N VAL A 99 -5.72 4.51 -12.31
CA VAL A 99 -4.32 4.10 -12.40
C VAL A 99 -4.01 3.20 -11.22
N ALA A 100 -3.84 1.91 -11.47
CA ALA A 100 -3.53 0.91 -10.48
C ALA A 100 -2.02 0.69 -10.39
N ILE A 101 -1.45 0.84 -9.20
CA ILE A 101 -0.02 0.66 -8.94
C ILE A 101 0.19 -0.70 -8.29
N PHE A 102 1.01 -1.53 -8.92
CA PHE A 102 1.42 -2.82 -8.41
C PHE A 102 2.87 -2.78 -7.97
N ARG A 103 3.18 -3.36 -6.81
CA ARG A 103 4.55 -3.63 -6.36
C ARG A 103 4.72 -5.12 -6.17
N ASP A 104 5.75 -5.68 -6.79
CA ASP A 104 6.03 -7.12 -6.81
C ASP A 104 4.77 -7.96 -7.11
N GLY A 105 3.98 -7.48 -8.09
CA GLY A 105 2.76 -8.14 -8.56
C GLY A 105 1.50 -7.94 -7.69
N ARG A 106 1.55 -7.13 -6.62
CA ARG A 106 0.39 -6.85 -5.75
C ARG A 106 -0.07 -5.41 -5.82
N LEU A 107 -1.38 -5.20 -5.83
CA LEU A 107 -1.97 -3.87 -5.82
C LEU A 107 -1.61 -3.16 -4.51
N VAL A 108 -1.01 -1.97 -4.60
CA VAL A 108 -0.63 -1.17 -3.42
C VAL A 108 -1.25 0.22 -3.41
N ASP A 109 -1.68 0.73 -4.56
CA ASP A 109 -2.30 2.05 -4.67
C ASP A 109 -3.22 2.11 -5.89
N VAL A 110 -4.24 2.96 -5.83
CA VAL A 110 -5.12 3.26 -6.95
C VAL A 110 -5.39 4.75 -6.98
N ARG A 111 -5.06 5.39 -8.09
CA ARG A 111 -5.23 6.82 -8.30
C ARG A 111 -6.30 7.08 -9.35
N SER A 112 -7.01 8.18 -9.19
CA SER A 112 -7.93 8.69 -10.20
C SER A 112 -7.22 9.74 -11.06
N GLY A 113 -7.33 9.60 -12.37
CA GLY A 113 -6.84 10.55 -13.37
C GLY A 113 -7.94 11.50 -13.86
N SER A 114 -7.79 11.98 -15.10
CA SER A 114 -8.83 12.73 -15.80
C SER A 114 -10.02 11.83 -16.17
N TYR A 115 -11.09 12.42 -16.70
CA TYR A 115 -12.13 11.65 -17.39
C TYR A 115 -11.52 10.83 -18.53
N GLY A 116 -12.11 9.65 -18.75
CA GLY A 116 -11.79 8.78 -19.87
C GLY A 116 -12.20 9.36 -21.22
N TYR A 117 -11.96 8.57 -22.25
CA TYR A 117 -12.38 8.80 -23.64
C TYR A 117 -13.12 7.60 -24.18
#